data_AF-A0A091PMW5-F1
#
_entry.id   AF-A0A091PMW5-F1
#
_cell.length_a   1.000
_cell.length_b   1.000
_cell.length_c   1.000
_cell.angle_alpha   90.00
_cell.angle_beta   90.00
_cell.angle_gamma   90.00
#
_symmetry.space_group_name_H-M   'P 1'
#
loop_
_entity.id
_entity.type
_entity.pdbx_description
1 polymer ?
#
loop_
_entity_poly.entity_id
_entity_poly.type
_entity_poly.pdbx_seq_one_letter_code
_entity_poly.pdbx_strand_id
1 'polypeptide(L)'
;SSAEVKCSLCVVGIQALAEMNRWREVLSWVLQYYHVPEHLPPKVLELCILLYSKVREPQVMLEVGSSWLRDQTNKSLPEYGSLLELYLLHVLLPLGQFERAEELVRGCDVFDSEQQLAFLGTICESRCQWTQREEMHSAAEEQQDAATETVLGALSQKLLTMLTLLRRALRSMSSHFCLLPYKKMLLATFLLYLVVVRLDPGTALRFNFFFNPLMVAEKKIAWTAVFSPIHRPPIQD
;
A
#
# COMPACT_ATOMS: atom_id res chain seq x y z
N SER A 1 19.04 29.32 -9.01
CA SER A 1 19.81 28.85 -10.21
C SER A 1 18.91 28.01 -11.11
N SER A 2 19.34 27.59 -12.32
CA SER A 2 18.50 26.70 -13.17
C SER A 2 18.16 25.37 -12.48
N ALA A 3 19.10 24.79 -11.71
CA ALA A 3 18.89 23.55 -10.96
C ALA A 3 17.81 23.69 -9.87
N GLU A 4 17.77 24.84 -9.20
CA GLU A 4 16.77 25.15 -8.18
C GLU A 4 15.35 25.23 -8.78
N VAL A 5 15.20 25.89 -9.93
CA VAL A 5 13.91 25.95 -10.64
C VAL A 5 13.46 24.55 -11.09
N LYS A 6 14.40 23.73 -11.59
CA LYS A 6 14.12 22.33 -11.92
C LYS A 6 13.65 21.54 -10.70
N CYS A 7 14.31 21.72 -9.55
CA CYS A 7 13.91 21.10 -8.29
C CYS A 7 12.51 21.55 -7.86
N SER A 8 12.22 22.85 -7.83
CA SER A 8 10.90 23.37 -7.46
C SER A 8 9.79 22.87 -8.38
N LEU A 9 10.01 22.83 -9.70
CA LEU A 9 9.03 22.28 -10.64
C LEU A 9 8.81 20.78 -10.41
N CYS A 10 9.87 20.03 -10.11
CA CYS A 10 9.76 18.61 -9.78
C CYS A 10 8.92 18.38 -8.52
N VAL A 11 9.13 19.19 -7.47
CA VAL A 11 8.35 19.13 -6.23
C VAL A 11 6.86 19.31 -6.53
N VAL A 12 6.50 20.34 -7.30
CA VAL A 12 5.11 20.60 -7.70
C VAL A 12 4.55 19.46 -8.54
N GLY A 13 5.34 18.88 -9.45
CA GLY A 13 4.92 17.73 -10.25
C GLY A 13 4.64 16.48 -9.42
N ILE A 14 5.50 16.18 -8.43
CA ILE A 14 5.30 15.09 -7.47
C ILE A 14 4.00 15.30 -6.69
N GLN A 15 3.79 16.52 -6.18
CA GLN A 15 2.58 16.87 -5.42
C GLN A 15 1.32 16.73 -6.27
N ALA A 16 1.32 17.26 -7.50
CA ALA A 16 0.18 17.15 -8.41
C ALA A 16 -0.17 15.68 -8.71
N LEU A 17 0.84 14.85 -9.01
CA LEU A 17 0.63 13.42 -9.23
C LEU A 17 0.09 12.72 -7.97
N ALA A 18 0.60 13.06 -6.79
CA ALA A 18 0.11 12.52 -5.53
C ALA A 18 -1.35 12.93 -5.26
N GLU A 19 -1.71 14.20 -5.48
CA GLU A 19 -3.08 14.73 -5.30
C GLU A 19 -4.08 14.10 -6.28
N MET A 20 -3.64 13.79 -7.51
CA MET A 20 -4.44 13.07 -8.50
C MET A 20 -4.53 11.56 -8.22
N ASN A 21 -4.01 11.08 -7.08
CA ASN A 21 -3.91 9.66 -6.73
C ASN A 21 -3.13 8.82 -7.76
N ARG A 22 -2.21 9.47 -8.48
CA ARG A 22 -1.29 8.89 -9.48
C ARG A 22 0.11 8.70 -8.89
N TRP A 23 0.19 8.44 -7.59
CA TRP A 23 1.44 8.27 -6.85
C TRP A 23 2.33 7.15 -7.39
N ARG A 24 1.76 6.11 -8.02
CA ARG A 24 2.52 5.02 -8.65
C ARG A 24 3.43 5.50 -9.78
N GLU A 25 3.04 6.55 -10.47
CA GLU A 25 3.76 7.09 -11.62
C GLU A 25 4.89 8.03 -11.21
N VAL A 26 4.86 8.55 -9.97
CA VAL A 26 5.79 9.57 -9.48
C VAL A 26 7.24 9.16 -9.66
N LEU A 27 7.65 8.00 -9.15
CA LEU A 27 9.05 7.61 -9.24
C LEU A 27 9.51 7.44 -10.70
N SER A 28 8.68 6.82 -11.55
CA SER A 28 9.00 6.66 -12.97
C SER A 28 9.16 8.00 -13.68
N TRP A 29 8.32 8.98 -13.35
CA TRP A 29 8.38 10.32 -13.91
C TRP A 29 9.61 11.10 -13.42
N VAL A 30 9.91 11.01 -12.12
CA VAL A 30 11.11 11.64 -11.52
C VAL A 30 12.39 11.08 -12.14
N LEU A 31 12.47 9.75 -12.30
CA LEU A 31 13.63 9.11 -12.92
C LEU A 31 13.73 9.40 -14.43
N GLN A 32 12.62 9.64 -15.13
CA GLN A 32 12.70 10.17 -16.51
C GLN A 32 13.32 11.57 -16.55
N TYR A 33 13.11 12.37 -15.51
CA TYR A 33 13.57 13.75 -15.45
C TYR A 33 15.04 13.89 -15.00
N TYR A 34 15.49 13.06 -14.04
CA TYR A 34 16.87 13.06 -13.52
C TYR A 34 17.76 11.92 -14.03
N HIS A 35 17.18 10.98 -14.78
CA HIS A 35 17.77 9.77 -15.36
C HIS A 35 18.20 8.71 -14.34
N VAL A 36 18.94 9.11 -13.32
CA VAL A 36 19.71 8.24 -12.46
C VAL A 36 19.40 8.59 -10.99
N PRO A 37 19.12 7.59 -10.13
CA PRO A 37 18.73 7.84 -8.74
C PRO A 37 19.78 8.61 -7.93
N GLU A 38 21.06 8.41 -8.22
CA GLU A 38 22.19 9.11 -7.59
C GLU A 38 22.14 10.64 -7.79
N HIS A 39 21.57 11.12 -8.91
CA HIS A 39 21.48 12.55 -9.24
C HIS A 39 20.22 13.22 -8.70
N LEU A 40 19.39 12.51 -7.92
CA LEU A 40 18.20 13.10 -7.34
C LEU A 40 18.59 14.19 -6.33
N PRO A 41 18.00 15.40 -6.44
CA PRO A 41 18.16 16.41 -5.40
C PRO A 41 17.68 15.86 -4.05
N PRO A 42 18.36 16.18 -2.93
CA PRO A 42 17.98 15.71 -1.59
C PRO A 42 16.50 15.89 -1.29
N LYS A 43 15.95 17.07 -1.62
CA LYS A 43 14.54 17.40 -1.39
C LYS A 43 13.56 16.53 -2.20
N VAL A 44 13.94 16.15 -3.41
CA VAL A 44 13.12 15.28 -4.26
C VAL A 44 13.09 13.87 -3.68
N LEU A 45 14.25 13.34 -3.25
CA LEU A 45 14.34 12.03 -2.62
C LEU A 45 13.53 11.97 -1.32
N GLU A 46 13.66 12.98 -0.46
CA GLU A 46 12.91 13.13 0.78
C GLU A 46 11.40 13.00 0.53
N LEU A 47 10.87 13.75 -0.44
CA LEU A 47 9.46 13.74 -0.78
C LEU A 47 9.01 12.37 -1.32
N CYS A 48 9.82 11.71 -2.14
CA CYS A 48 9.50 10.38 -2.63
C CYS A 48 9.42 9.37 -1.46
N ILE A 49 10.40 9.36 -0.55
CA ILE A 49 10.39 8.48 0.63
C ILE A 49 9.13 8.73 1.47
N LEU A 50 8.80 9.99 1.76
CA LEU A 50 7.63 10.34 2.55
C LEU A 50 6.32 9.94 1.84
N LEU A 51 6.22 10.16 0.53
CA LEU A 51 5.06 9.77 -0.27
C LEU A 51 4.82 8.26 -0.20
N TYR A 52 5.85 7.46 -0.51
CA TYR A 52 5.74 5.99 -0.55
C TYR A 52 5.53 5.38 0.84
N SER A 53 6.13 5.97 1.86
CA SER A 53 5.81 5.66 3.27
C SER A 53 4.34 5.94 3.60
N LYS A 54 3.80 7.09 3.18
CA LYS A 54 2.41 7.49 3.44
C LYS A 54 1.37 6.59 2.77
N VAL A 55 1.66 6.10 1.56
CA VAL A 55 0.80 5.14 0.86
C VAL A 55 1.03 3.70 1.29
N ARG A 56 1.92 3.46 2.27
CA ARG A 56 2.31 2.13 2.79
C ARG A 56 2.92 1.23 1.72
N GLU A 57 3.64 1.82 0.77
CA GLU A 57 4.43 1.10 -0.23
C GLU A 57 5.91 1.52 -0.19
N PRO A 58 6.60 1.44 0.97
CA PRO A 58 8.00 1.86 1.08
C PRO A 58 8.97 1.01 0.26
N GLN A 59 8.59 -0.21 -0.15
CA GLN A 59 9.40 -1.10 -0.98
C GLN A 59 9.85 -0.46 -2.30
N VAL A 60 9.05 0.45 -2.84
CA VAL A 60 9.36 1.16 -4.09
C VAL A 60 10.64 2.00 -3.97
N MET A 61 10.97 2.45 -2.75
CA MET A 61 12.13 3.29 -2.48
C MET A 61 13.39 2.53 -2.06
N LEU A 62 13.34 1.20 -1.92
CA LEU A 62 14.47 0.39 -1.44
C LEU A 62 15.71 0.55 -2.35
N GLU A 63 15.56 0.32 -3.64
CA GLU A 63 16.71 0.41 -4.56
C GLU A 63 17.16 1.87 -4.76
N VAL A 64 16.22 2.79 -4.96
CA VAL A 64 16.50 4.22 -5.20
C VAL A 64 17.22 4.86 -4.03
N GLY A 65 16.72 4.68 -2.80
CA GLY A 65 17.37 5.24 -1.61
C GLY A 65 18.74 4.61 -1.38
N SER A 66 18.88 3.30 -1.61
CA SER A 66 20.17 2.64 -1.42
C SER A 66 21.24 3.05 -2.42
N SER A 67 20.86 3.30 -3.68
CA SER A 67 21.77 3.78 -4.70
C SER A 67 22.21 5.22 -4.39
N TRP A 68 21.27 6.09 -4.02
CA TRP A 68 21.57 7.48 -3.64
C TRP A 68 22.53 7.56 -2.45
N LEU A 69 22.33 6.74 -1.41
CA LEU A 69 23.18 6.71 -0.20
C LEU A 69 24.57 6.12 -0.45
N ARG A 70 24.73 5.28 -1.47
CA ARG A 70 26.04 4.69 -1.82
C ARG A 70 26.94 5.66 -2.58
N ASP A 71 26.38 6.66 -3.25
CA ASP A 71 27.16 7.63 -4.01
C ASP A 71 28.02 8.52 -3.10
N GLN A 72 29.30 8.60 -3.41
CA GLN A 72 30.28 9.40 -2.67
C GLN A 72 29.99 10.91 -2.79
N THR A 73 29.40 11.39 -3.89
CA THR A 73 29.05 12.80 -4.04
C THR A 73 27.99 13.20 -3.02
N ASN A 74 27.02 12.32 -2.79
CA ASN A 74 25.90 12.55 -1.89
C ASN A 74 26.29 12.49 -0.42
N LYS A 75 27.30 11.67 -0.05
CA LYS A 75 27.85 11.61 1.31
C LYS A 75 28.43 12.93 1.81
N SER A 76 28.84 13.81 0.89
CA SER A 76 29.37 15.13 1.23
C SER A 76 28.29 16.20 1.48
N LEU A 77 27.02 15.88 1.21
CA LEU A 77 25.91 16.80 1.36
C LEU A 77 25.49 16.94 2.82
N PRO A 78 25.12 18.15 3.28
CA PRO A 78 24.65 18.36 4.66
C PRO A 78 23.34 17.62 4.94
N GLU A 79 22.51 17.37 3.92
CA GLU A 79 21.25 16.63 4.05
C GLU A 79 21.43 15.09 4.09
N TYR A 80 22.66 14.58 3.92
CA TYR A 80 22.90 13.14 3.87
C TYR A 80 22.45 12.44 5.17
N GLY A 81 22.82 12.99 6.33
CA GLY A 81 22.49 12.38 7.63
C GLY A 81 20.98 12.29 7.86
N SER A 82 20.24 13.35 7.53
CA SER A 82 18.77 13.37 7.68
C SER A 82 18.07 12.44 6.67
N LEU A 83 18.56 12.34 5.43
CA LEU A 83 18.03 11.40 4.44
C LEU A 83 18.33 9.95 4.79
N LEU A 84 19.51 9.68 5.37
CA LEU A 84 19.87 8.37 5.86
C LEU A 84 18.94 7.93 7.00
N GLU A 85 18.71 8.81 7.98
CA GLU A 85 17.73 8.57 9.05
C GLU A 85 16.33 8.32 8.48
N LEU A 86 15.87 9.18 7.56
CA LEU A 86 14.57 9.05 6.91
C LEU A 86 14.42 7.69 6.20
N TYR A 87 15.47 7.27 5.47
CA TYR A 87 15.50 5.99 4.77
C TYR A 87 15.48 4.79 5.73
N LEU A 88 16.22 4.87 6.85
CA LEU A 88 16.18 3.85 7.91
C LEU A 88 14.76 3.70 8.48
N LEU A 89 14.15 4.81 8.91
CA LEU A 89 12.86 4.83 9.61
C LEU A 89 11.68 4.49 8.71
N HIS A 90 11.69 4.94 7.46
CA HIS A 90 10.53 4.82 6.57
C HIS A 90 10.67 3.77 5.48
N VAL A 91 11.87 3.23 5.25
CA VAL A 91 12.09 2.19 4.23
C VAL A 91 12.59 0.91 4.85
N LEU A 92 13.77 0.91 5.48
CA LEU A 92 14.40 -0.34 5.94
C LEU A 92 13.64 -0.99 7.11
N LEU A 93 13.34 -0.23 8.16
CA LEU A 93 12.69 -0.75 9.36
C LEU A 93 11.27 -1.29 9.10
N PRO A 94 10.38 -0.60 8.35
CA PRO A 94 9.07 -1.13 8.02
C PRO A 94 9.11 -2.40 7.16
N LEU A 95 10.16 -2.55 6.34
CA LEU A 95 10.36 -3.73 5.47
C LEU A 95 11.08 -4.88 6.18
N GLY A 96 11.42 -4.74 7.46
CA GLY A 96 12.16 -5.77 8.21
C GLY A 96 13.61 -5.95 7.76
N GLN A 97 14.18 -4.98 7.02
CA GLN A 97 15.55 -5.03 6.50
C GLN A 97 16.58 -4.64 7.58
N PHE A 98 16.55 -5.33 8.72
CA PHE A 98 17.29 -4.93 9.90
C PHE A 98 18.81 -5.10 9.75
N GLU A 99 19.28 -6.16 9.09
CA GLU A 99 20.71 -6.38 8.85
C GLU A 99 21.30 -5.24 8.01
N ARG A 100 20.62 -4.92 6.90
CA ARG A 100 20.98 -3.81 6.02
C ARG A 100 20.94 -2.46 6.74
N ALA A 101 20.00 -2.29 7.67
CA ALA A 101 19.92 -1.08 8.51
C ALA A 101 21.12 -0.95 9.45
N GLU A 102 21.52 -2.05 10.12
CA GLU A 102 22.67 -2.03 11.02
C GLU A 102 24.00 -1.78 10.27
N GLU A 103 24.20 -2.44 9.12
CA GLU A 103 25.37 -2.23 8.27
C GLU A 103 25.50 -0.76 7.85
N LEU A 104 24.39 -0.16 7.47
CA LEU A 104 24.34 1.22 7.01
C LEU A 104 24.65 2.22 8.13
N VAL A 105 24.18 1.97 9.36
CA VAL A 105 24.50 2.81 10.53
C VAL A 105 25.97 2.66 10.93
N ARG A 106 26.50 1.43 10.99
CA ARG A 106 27.90 1.17 11.36
C ARG A 106 28.91 1.69 10.34
N GLY A 107 28.54 1.67 9.06
CA GLY A 107 29.38 2.19 7.96
C GLY A 107 29.22 3.69 7.71
N CYS A 108 28.47 4.42 8.55
CA CYS A 108 28.23 5.84 8.38
C CYS A 108 29.18 6.67 9.23
N ASP A 109 30.13 7.35 8.58
CA ASP A 109 31.08 8.26 9.24
C ASP A 109 30.46 9.62 9.62
N VAL A 110 29.23 9.89 9.19
CA VAL A 110 28.53 11.17 9.42
C VAL A 110 27.88 11.22 10.81
N PHE A 111 27.59 10.06 11.40
CA PHE A 111 26.96 9.97 12.71
C PHE A 111 28.00 9.88 13.82
N ASP A 112 27.78 10.63 14.89
CA ASP A 112 28.56 10.49 16.12
C ASP A 112 28.30 9.11 16.77
N SER A 113 29.23 8.63 17.60
CA SER A 113 29.10 7.33 18.26
C SER A 113 27.81 7.22 19.09
N GLU A 114 27.36 8.31 19.70
CA GLU A 114 26.10 8.35 20.44
C GLU A 114 24.88 8.19 19.52
N GLN A 115 24.88 8.88 18.38
CA GLN A 115 23.81 8.77 17.37
C GLN A 115 23.76 7.36 16.77
N GLN A 116 24.93 6.78 16.46
CA GLN A 116 25.01 5.40 15.97
C GLN A 116 24.41 4.41 16.98
N LEU A 117 24.74 4.56 18.27
CA LEU A 117 24.17 3.73 19.33
C LEU A 117 22.66 3.92 19.47
N ALA A 118 22.17 5.16 19.36
CA ALA A 118 20.74 5.46 19.40
C ALA A 118 19.99 4.75 18.25
N PHE A 119 20.50 4.85 17.02
CA PHE A 119 19.90 4.18 15.87
C PHE A 119 19.95 2.65 15.97
N LEU A 120 21.06 2.08 16.44
CA LEU A 120 21.15 0.64 16.70
C LEU A 120 20.13 0.19 17.76
N GLY A 121 19.89 1.02 18.78
CA GLY A 121 18.80 0.83 19.74
C GLY A 121 17.43 0.80 19.07
N THR A 122 17.13 1.78 18.23
CA THR A 122 15.87 1.84 17.46
C THR A 122 15.69 0.64 16.53
N ILE A 123 16.77 0.16 15.90
CA ILE A 123 16.74 -1.04 15.06
C ILE A 123 16.40 -2.28 15.89
N CYS A 124 17.03 -2.43 17.06
CA CYS A 124 16.77 -3.54 17.97
C CYS A 124 15.30 -3.53 18.46
N GLU A 125 14.81 -2.38 18.92
CA GLU A 125 13.42 -2.20 19.35
C GLU A 125 12.43 -2.53 18.22
N SER A 126 12.69 -2.03 17.03
CA SER A 126 11.85 -2.28 15.86
C SER A 126 11.83 -3.76 15.49
N ARG A 127 12.97 -4.46 15.57
CA ARG A 127 13.07 -5.91 15.36
C ARG A 127 12.21 -6.68 16.36
N CYS A 128 12.32 -6.35 17.66
CA CYS A 128 11.48 -6.95 18.71
C CYS A 128 9.97 -6.74 18.45
N GLN A 129 9.57 -5.51 18.09
CA GLN A 129 8.17 -5.20 17.74
C GLN A 129 7.67 -5.93 16.49
N TRP A 130 8.58 -6.24 15.55
CA TRP A 130 8.26 -6.97 14.34
C TRP A 130 8.00 -8.45 14.65
N THR A 131 8.88 -9.08 15.42
CA THR A 131 8.70 -10.46 15.90
C THR A 131 7.42 -10.63 16.72
N GLN A 132 7.11 -9.70 17.63
CA GLN A 132 5.86 -9.74 18.40
C GLN A 132 4.61 -9.64 17.52
N ARG A 133 4.64 -8.82 16.46
CA ARG A 133 3.53 -8.74 15.50
C ARG A 133 3.38 -10.04 14.74
N GLU A 134 4.48 -10.64 14.30
CA GLU A 134 4.45 -11.89 13.56
C GLU A 134 3.91 -13.07 14.40
N GLU A 135 4.30 -13.13 15.68
CA GLU A 135 3.75 -14.08 16.65
C GLU A 135 2.25 -13.87 16.90
N MET A 136 1.81 -12.62 17.06
CA MET A 136 0.40 -12.29 17.29
C MET A 136 -0.47 -12.56 16.06
N HIS A 137 0.05 -12.33 14.86
CA HIS A 137 -0.61 -12.67 13.60
C HIS A 137 -0.72 -14.19 13.42
N SER A 138 0.34 -14.94 13.71
CA SER A 138 0.34 -16.41 13.61
C SER A 138 -0.67 -17.03 14.58
N ALA A 139 -0.72 -16.54 15.83
CA ALA A 139 -1.71 -17.00 16.81
C ALA A 139 -3.16 -16.66 16.39
N ALA A 140 -3.38 -15.48 15.78
CA ALA A 140 -4.70 -15.09 15.29
C ALA A 140 -5.16 -15.91 14.07
N GLU A 141 -4.23 -16.28 13.18
CA GLU A 141 -4.51 -17.16 12.04
C GLU A 141 -4.82 -18.59 12.50
N GLU A 142 -4.10 -19.17 13.46
CA GLU A 142 -4.41 -20.50 14.02
C GLU A 142 -5.80 -20.53 14.70
N GLN A 143 -6.18 -19.48 15.43
CA GLN A 143 -7.51 -19.38 16.03
C GLN A 143 -8.62 -19.19 14.98
N GLN A 144 -8.34 -18.45 13.89
CA GLN A 144 -9.29 -18.26 12.80
C GLN A 144 -9.44 -19.50 11.92
N ASP A 145 -8.38 -20.28 11.70
CA ASP A 145 -8.46 -21.54 10.96
C ASP A 145 -9.29 -22.57 11.73
N ALA A 146 -9.10 -22.71 13.04
CA ALA A 146 -9.93 -23.59 13.86
C ALA A 146 -11.43 -23.17 13.86
N ALA A 147 -11.70 -21.86 13.87
CA ALA A 147 -13.06 -21.33 13.79
C ALA A 147 -13.67 -21.45 12.38
N THR A 148 -12.88 -21.27 11.32
CA THR A 148 -13.37 -21.36 9.94
C THR A 148 -13.56 -22.80 9.51
N GLU A 149 -12.73 -23.76 9.95
CA GLU A 149 -12.96 -25.19 9.70
C GLU A 149 -14.29 -25.67 10.29
N THR A 150 -14.61 -25.26 11.52
CA THR A 150 -15.89 -25.61 12.18
C THR A 150 -17.08 -24.94 11.50
N VAL A 151 -16.95 -23.70 11.05
CA VAL A 151 -18.01 -22.97 10.32
C VAL A 151 -18.19 -23.53 8.90
N LEU A 152 -17.12 -23.81 8.17
CA LEU A 152 -17.15 -24.36 6.81
C LEU A 152 -17.71 -25.79 6.81
N GLY A 153 -17.35 -26.60 7.82
CA GLY A 153 -17.96 -27.89 8.09
C GLY A 153 -19.48 -27.78 8.28
N ALA A 154 -19.94 -26.85 9.12
CA ALA A 154 -21.38 -26.63 9.35
C ALA A 154 -22.12 -26.07 8.12
N LEU A 155 -21.49 -25.20 7.34
CA LEU A 155 -22.06 -24.59 6.13
C LEU A 155 -22.16 -25.60 4.99
N SER A 156 -21.14 -26.43 4.80
CA SER A 156 -21.13 -27.50 3.78
C SER A 156 -22.27 -28.50 4.00
N GLN A 157 -22.55 -28.85 5.25
CA GLN A 157 -23.61 -29.78 5.62
C GLN A 157 -25.00 -29.17 5.42
N LYS A 158 -25.17 -27.85 5.66
CA LYS A 158 -26.40 -27.13 5.32
C LYS A 158 -26.60 -26.97 3.81
N LEU A 159 -25.53 -26.73 3.04
CA LEU A 159 -25.63 -26.64 1.58
C LEU A 159 -25.93 -27.99 0.93
N LEU A 160 -25.35 -29.09 1.44
CA LEU A 160 -25.67 -30.45 1.01
C LEU A 160 -27.14 -30.81 1.27
N THR A 161 -27.66 -30.47 2.45
CA THR A 161 -29.07 -30.71 2.79
C THR A 161 -30.01 -29.83 1.95
N MET A 162 -29.67 -28.56 1.71
CA MET A 162 -30.41 -27.69 0.79
C MET A 162 -30.38 -28.19 -0.66
N LEU A 163 -29.23 -28.65 -1.17
CA LEU A 163 -29.08 -29.20 -2.52
C LEU A 163 -29.89 -30.49 -2.72
N THR A 164 -29.92 -31.36 -1.71
CA THR A 164 -30.70 -32.60 -1.75
C THR A 164 -32.21 -32.32 -1.74
N LEU A 165 -32.66 -31.34 -0.95
CA LEU A 165 -34.05 -30.86 -0.97
C LEU A 165 -34.40 -30.21 -2.31
N LEU A 166 -33.53 -29.35 -2.85
CA LEU A 166 -33.73 -28.70 -4.15
C LEU A 166 -33.79 -29.72 -5.27
N ARG A 167 -32.89 -30.71 -5.30
CA ARG A 167 -32.93 -31.81 -6.29
C ARG A 167 -34.21 -32.64 -6.19
N ARG A 168 -34.71 -32.86 -4.98
CA ARG A 168 -35.98 -33.58 -4.75
C ARG A 168 -37.18 -32.77 -5.26
N ALA A 169 -37.20 -31.47 -4.98
CA ALA A 169 -38.21 -30.55 -5.51
C ALA A 169 -38.13 -30.45 -7.05
N LEU A 170 -36.93 -30.36 -7.62
CA LEU A 170 -36.73 -30.27 -9.06
C LEU A 170 -37.16 -31.55 -9.78
N ARG A 171 -36.89 -32.74 -9.22
CA ARG A 171 -37.43 -34.01 -9.76
C ARG A 171 -38.95 -34.02 -9.74
N SER A 172 -39.55 -33.60 -8.62
CA SER A 172 -41.01 -33.53 -8.45
C SER A 172 -41.65 -32.52 -9.40
N MET A 173 -41.00 -31.39 -9.65
CA MET A 173 -41.51 -30.41 -10.60
C MET A 173 -41.27 -30.88 -12.04
N SER A 174 -40.17 -31.60 -12.34
CA SER A 174 -39.90 -32.12 -13.69
C SER A 174 -40.97 -33.11 -14.18
N SER A 175 -41.56 -33.90 -13.27
CA SER A 175 -42.70 -34.75 -13.61
C SER A 175 -43.96 -33.95 -13.99
N HIS A 176 -44.07 -32.71 -13.52
CA HIS A 176 -45.12 -31.77 -13.95
C HIS A 176 -44.73 -30.94 -15.19
N PHE A 177 -43.42 -30.74 -15.44
CA PHE A 177 -42.91 -30.02 -16.62
C PHE A 177 -42.89 -30.84 -17.90
N CYS A 178 -42.89 -32.18 -17.84
CA CYS A 178 -42.98 -33.04 -19.03
C CYS A 178 -44.29 -32.89 -19.83
N LEU A 179 -45.31 -32.22 -19.29
CA LEU A 179 -46.61 -32.01 -19.93
C LEU A 179 -46.84 -30.55 -20.38
N LEU A 180 -45.89 -29.64 -20.14
CA LEU A 180 -46.01 -28.23 -20.52
C LEU A 180 -45.64 -28.04 -22.00
N PRO A 181 -46.43 -27.30 -22.78
CA PRO A 181 -46.17 -27.13 -24.22
C PRO A 181 -44.82 -26.43 -24.42
N TYR A 182 -43.93 -27.07 -25.18
CA TYR A 182 -42.56 -26.66 -25.47
C TYR A 182 -42.41 -25.16 -25.84
N LYS A 183 -43.44 -24.56 -26.46
CA LYS A 183 -43.52 -23.12 -26.78
C LYS A 183 -43.47 -22.21 -25.54
N LYS A 184 -44.09 -22.59 -24.43
CA LYS A 184 -44.07 -21.80 -23.18
C LYS A 184 -42.73 -21.93 -22.44
N MET A 185 -42.07 -23.09 -22.56
CA MET A 185 -40.74 -23.28 -21.99
C MET A 185 -39.69 -22.46 -22.76
N LEU A 186 -39.72 -22.49 -24.10
CA LEU A 186 -38.87 -21.64 -24.93
C LEU A 186 -39.07 -20.16 -24.63
N LEU A 187 -40.32 -19.70 -24.43
CA LEU A 187 -40.60 -18.33 -24.05
C LEU A 187 -40.00 -17.98 -22.68
N ALA A 188 -40.15 -18.86 -21.68
CA ALA A 188 -39.56 -18.66 -20.36
C ALA A 188 -38.02 -18.64 -20.41
N THR A 189 -37.39 -19.54 -21.18
CA THR A 189 -35.94 -19.57 -21.41
C THR A 189 -35.47 -18.32 -22.16
N PHE A 190 -36.23 -17.85 -23.15
CA PHE A 190 -35.94 -16.62 -23.89
C PHE A 190 -36.10 -15.37 -23.01
N LEU A 191 -37.12 -15.32 -22.16
CA LEU A 191 -37.30 -14.25 -21.17
C LEU A 191 -36.19 -14.28 -20.12
N LEU A 192 -35.77 -15.45 -19.66
CA LEU A 192 -34.65 -15.60 -18.73
C LEU A 192 -33.32 -15.19 -19.38
N TYR A 193 -33.10 -15.56 -20.65
CA TYR A 193 -31.95 -15.12 -21.44
C TYR A 193 -31.96 -13.59 -21.63
N LEU A 194 -33.11 -13.02 -21.98
CA LEU A 194 -33.26 -11.56 -22.04
C LEU A 194 -33.05 -10.92 -20.67
N VAL A 195 -33.47 -11.55 -19.57
CA VAL A 195 -33.19 -11.07 -18.21
C VAL A 195 -31.70 -11.15 -17.90
N VAL A 196 -30.99 -12.24 -18.16
CA VAL A 196 -29.55 -12.34 -17.88
C VAL A 196 -28.74 -11.39 -18.76
N VAL A 197 -29.16 -11.17 -20.01
CA VAL A 197 -28.46 -10.31 -20.98
C VAL A 197 -28.90 -8.84 -20.89
N ARG A 198 -30.10 -8.53 -20.38
CA ARG A 198 -30.63 -7.16 -20.24
C ARG A 198 -30.72 -6.67 -18.79
N LEU A 199 -30.67 -7.53 -17.78
CA LEU A 199 -30.35 -7.16 -16.39
C LEU A 199 -28.84 -7.07 -16.13
N ASP A 200 -28.01 -7.18 -17.17
CA ASP A 200 -26.70 -6.51 -17.15
C ASP A 200 -26.73 -5.16 -17.88
N PRO A 201 -27.15 -4.08 -17.19
CA PRO A 201 -26.57 -2.76 -17.35
C PRO A 201 -25.55 -2.46 -16.23
N GLY A 202 -25.01 -3.47 -15.54
CA GLY A 202 -23.84 -3.34 -14.67
C GLY A 202 -23.83 -4.28 -13.47
N THR A 203 -22.97 -5.31 -13.47
CA THR A 203 -22.31 -5.80 -12.25
C THR A 203 -21.13 -6.75 -12.52
N ALA A 204 -19.89 -6.23 -12.54
CA ALA A 204 -18.69 -6.98 -12.08
C ALA A 204 -17.42 -6.12 -11.86
N LEU A 205 -17.53 -4.82 -11.56
CA LEU A 205 -16.43 -4.07 -10.93
C LEU A 205 -16.94 -3.04 -9.93
N ARG A 206 -17.79 -3.52 -9.02
CA ARG A 206 -18.06 -2.87 -7.72
C ARG A 206 -18.19 -3.96 -6.68
N PHE A 207 -17.08 -4.45 -6.13
CA PHE A 207 -17.11 -5.17 -4.85
C PHE A 207 -15.82 -5.02 -4.04
N ASN A 208 -15.17 -3.84 -4.10
CA ASN A 208 -14.16 -3.43 -3.10
C ASN A 208 -14.26 -1.94 -2.70
N PHE A 209 -15.41 -1.29 -2.95
CA PHE A 209 -15.61 0.13 -2.63
C PHE A 209 -16.30 0.37 -1.27
N PHE A 210 -16.61 -0.68 -0.51
CA PHE A 210 -17.35 -0.55 0.75
C PHE A 210 -16.51 -0.39 2.02
N PHE A 211 -15.18 -0.33 1.94
CA PHE A 211 -14.36 0.05 3.09
C PHE A 211 -13.76 1.46 2.95
N ASN A 212 -14.51 2.40 3.54
CA ASN A 212 -14.03 3.48 4.40
C ASN A 212 -13.87 4.91 3.81
N PRO A 213 -14.95 5.71 3.70
CA PRO A 213 -14.84 7.16 3.47
C PRO A 213 -14.21 7.91 4.67
N LEU A 214 -14.09 7.29 5.85
CA LEU A 214 -13.44 7.88 7.02
C LEU A 214 -11.93 8.05 6.82
N MET A 215 -11.30 7.15 6.05
CA MET A 215 -9.84 7.14 5.85
C MET A 215 -9.36 8.19 4.83
N VAL A 216 -10.23 8.66 3.93
CA VAL A 216 -9.88 9.69 2.92
C VAL A 216 -9.92 11.09 3.51
N ALA A 217 -10.84 11.35 4.45
CA ALA A 217 -10.96 12.64 5.13
C ALA A 217 -9.82 12.88 6.13
N GLU A 218 -9.40 11.85 6.89
CA GLU A 218 -8.24 11.96 7.80
C GLU A 218 -6.94 12.22 7.05
N LYS A 219 -6.78 11.64 5.84
CA LYS A 219 -5.57 11.88 5.04
C LYS A 219 -5.46 13.35 4.62
N LYS A 220 -6.53 13.99 4.13
CA LYS A 220 -6.51 15.42 3.73
C LYS A 220 -6.14 16.37 4.87
N ILE A 221 -6.63 16.11 6.09
CA ILE A 221 -6.37 16.96 7.27
C ILE A 221 -4.93 16.76 7.80
N ALA A 222 -4.33 15.58 7.59
CA ALA A 222 -2.93 15.33 7.95
C ALA A 222 -1.92 15.86 6.92
N TRP A 223 -2.30 15.97 5.63
CA TRP A 223 -1.43 16.53 4.59
C TRP A 223 -1.14 18.02 4.81
N THR A 224 -2.09 18.80 5.33
CA THR A 224 -1.87 20.23 5.65
C THR A 224 -0.95 20.45 6.85
N ALA A 225 -0.83 19.47 7.75
CA ALA A 225 0.07 19.54 8.91
C ALA A 225 1.53 19.24 8.55
N VAL A 226 1.78 18.32 7.60
CA VAL A 226 3.15 17.94 7.17
C VAL A 226 3.78 18.98 6.24
N PHE A 227 2.97 19.75 5.51
CA PHE A 227 3.44 20.79 4.58
C PHE A 227 3.20 22.21 5.08
N SER A 228 2.92 22.40 6.37
CA SER A 228 2.84 23.74 6.95
C SER A 228 4.23 24.37 6.99
N PRO A 229 4.44 25.58 6.41
CA PRO A 229 5.74 26.23 6.40
C PRO A 229 6.06 26.79 7.79
N ILE A 230 6.71 26.00 8.65
CA ILE A 230 7.20 26.44 9.95
C ILE A 230 8.71 26.70 9.86
N HIS A 231 9.07 27.94 9.51
CA HIS A 231 9.95 28.82 10.29
C HIS A 231 10.42 30.01 9.43
N ARG A 232 9.83 31.18 9.68
CA ARG A 232 10.43 32.48 9.36
C ARG A 232 11.10 32.96 10.65
N PRO A 233 12.44 33.14 10.72
CA PRO A 233 13.05 33.75 11.89
C PRO A 233 12.65 35.23 11.98
N PRO A 234 12.53 35.80 13.19
CA PRO A 234 12.26 37.22 13.35
C PRO A 234 13.47 38.03 12.85
N ILE A 235 13.19 39.00 11.98
CA ILE A 235 14.12 40.06 11.61
C ILE A 235 14.31 40.91 12.86
N GLN A 236 15.52 40.97 13.39
CA GLN A 236 15.93 42.01 14.34
C GLN A 236 16.54 43.16 13.53
N ASP A 237 15.92 44.34 13.67
CA ASP A 237 16.53 45.63 13.35
C ASP A 237 17.55 46.02 14.44
#